data_AF-I4C8G2-F1
#
_entry.id   AF-I4C8G2-F1
#
_cell.length_a   1.000
_cell.length_b   1.000
_cell.length_c   1.000
_cell.angle_alpha   90.00
_cell.angle_beta   90.00
_cell.angle_gamma   90.00
#
_symmetry.space_group_name_H-M   'P 1'
#
loop_
_entity.id
_entity.type
_entity.pdbx_description
1 polymer ?
#
loop_
_entity_poly.entity_id
_entity_poly.type
_entity_poly.pdbx_seq_one_letter_code
_entity_poly.pdbx_strand_id
1 'polypeptide(L)'
;MGVPRTAAIEYPYGRLLGQVGDKAGQEQVLLETLSVLENARRPGELRNLEFTWPEEPKNAKWQPPEMSPLIKMYLEEIRAARRG
;
A
#
# COMPACT_ATOMS: atom_id res chain seq x y z
N MET A 1 2.08 -28.38 0.83
CA MET A 1 2.24 -26.91 0.63
C MET A 1 3.63 -26.53 1.11
N GLY A 2 4.48 -25.94 0.26
CA GLY A 2 5.80 -25.45 0.67
C GLY A 2 5.68 -24.13 1.44
N VAL A 3 6.58 -23.89 2.40
CA VAL A 3 6.61 -22.62 3.16
C VAL A 3 7.07 -21.49 2.23
N PRO A 4 6.30 -20.40 2.07
CA PRO A 4 6.65 -19.33 1.14
C PRO A 4 7.93 -18.60 1.57
N ARG A 5 8.61 -18.01 0.59
CA ARG A 5 9.67 -17.02 0.80
C ARG A 5 9.05 -15.64 0.71
N THR A 6 9.50 -14.70 1.53
CA THR A 6 8.80 -13.43 1.74
C THR A 6 9.75 -12.25 1.59
N ALA A 7 9.42 -11.33 0.68
CA ALA A 7 9.91 -9.96 0.72
C ALA A 7 8.89 -9.13 1.50
N ALA A 8 9.29 -8.65 2.68
CA ALA A 8 8.46 -7.83 3.53
C ALA A 8 8.78 -6.35 3.27
N ILE A 9 7.74 -5.57 3.05
CA ILE A 9 7.84 -4.13 2.82
C ILE A 9 6.93 -3.44 3.82
N GLU A 10 7.51 -2.57 4.63
CA GLU A 10 6.78 -1.77 5.60
C GLU A 10 6.28 -0.49 4.94
N TYR A 11 5.41 -0.63 3.93
CA TYR A 11 4.75 0.51 3.31
C TYR A 11 3.36 0.74 3.94
N PRO A 12 3.09 1.92 4.53
CA PRO A 12 1.81 2.27 5.13
C PRO A 12 0.60 2.04 4.23
N TYR A 13 -0.53 1.72 4.88
CA TYR A 13 -1.85 1.53 4.26
C TYR A 13 -1.90 0.47 3.15
N GLY A 14 -1.05 -0.55 3.21
CA GLY A 14 -1.11 -1.71 2.31
C GLY A 14 -0.68 -1.41 0.88
N ARG A 15 0.10 -0.35 0.65
CA ARG A 15 0.64 -0.05 -0.69
C ARG A 15 1.90 -0.88 -0.95
N LEU A 16 1.70 -2.18 -1.20
CA LEU A 16 2.77 -3.16 -1.39
C LEU A 16 3.78 -2.78 -2.49
N LEU A 17 3.39 -1.92 -3.44
CA LEU A 17 4.23 -1.49 -4.55
C LEU A 17 4.81 -0.07 -4.36
N GLY A 18 4.58 0.60 -3.23
CA GLY A 18 5.05 1.97 -3.00
C GLY A 18 4.03 3.07 -3.31
N GLN A 19 4.49 4.30 -3.53
CA GLN A 19 3.63 5.48 -3.65
C GLN A 19 2.91 5.56 -5.00
N VAL A 20 1.65 5.99 -4.99
CA VAL A 20 0.87 6.23 -6.21
C VAL A 20 1.51 7.35 -7.03
N GLY A 21 1.76 7.10 -8.31
CA GLY A 21 2.41 8.05 -9.22
C GLY A 21 3.94 8.06 -9.17
N ASP A 22 4.55 7.40 -8.17
CA ASP A 22 6.00 7.23 -8.10
C ASP A 22 6.45 5.99 -8.87
N LYS A 23 6.55 6.14 -10.19
CA LYS A 23 6.96 5.04 -11.07
C LYS A 23 8.35 4.50 -10.70
N ALA A 24 9.30 5.37 -10.35
CA ALA A 24 10.67 4.97 -10.05
C ALA A 24 10.75 4.16 -8.75
N GLY A 25 10.06 4.60 -7.69
CA GLY A 25 9.96 3.85 -6.45
C GLY A 25 9.25 2.50 -6.63
N GLN A 26 8.19 2.46 -7.44
CA GLN A 26 7.49 1.20 -7.77
C GLN A 26 8.40 0.20 -8.50
N GLU A 27 9.18 0.68 -9.47
CA GLU A 27 10.14 -0.16 -10.20
C GLU A 27 11.23 -0.70 -9.26
N GLN A 28 11.76 0.12 -8.35
CA GLN A 28 12.74 -0.30 -7.37
C GLN A 28 12.19 -1.38 -6.43
N VAL A 29 10.98 -1.19 -5.89
CA VAL A 29 10.28 -2.17 -5.03
C VAL A 29 10.16 -3.53 -5.73
N LEU A 30 9.78 -3.53 -7.01
CA LEU A 30 9.65 -4.75 -7.79
C LEU A 30 10.99 -5.45 -7.99
N LEU A 31 12.04 -4.71 -8.37
CA LEU A 31 13.37 -5.27 -8.60
C LEU A 31 13.98 -5.85 -7.31
N GLU A 32 13.83 -5.17 -6.18
CA GLU A 32 14.31 -5.69 -4.90
C GLU A 32 13.52 -6.94 -4.46
N THR A 33 12.20 -6.94 -4.65
CA THR A 33 11.37 -8.13 -4.40
C THR A 33 11.82 -9.33 -5.24
N LEU A 34 12.08 -9.12 -6.53
CA LEU A 34 12.61 -10.16 -7.43
C LEU A 34 13.98 -10.66 -6.96
N SER A 35 14.85 -9.76 -6.50
CA SER A 35 16.15 -10.11 -5.92
C SER A 35 15.99 -10.99 -4.67
N VAL A 36 15.00 -10.73 -3.80
CA VAL A 36 14.70 -11.63 -2.67
C VAL A 36 14.26 -13.01 -3.18
N LEU A 37 13.39 -13.09 -4.17
CA LEU A 37 12.92 -14.37 -4.72
C LEU A 37 14.03 -15.16 -5.42
N GLU A 38 14.99 -14.48 -6.03
CA GLU A 38 16.17 -15.09 -6.64
C GLU A 38 17.14 -15.60 -5.57
N ASN A 39 17.37 -14.81 -4.52
CA ASN A 39 18.46 -15.06 -3.57
C ASN A 39 18.05 -15.76 -2.27
N ALA A 40 16.76 -15.84 -1.96
CA ALA A 40 16.26 -16.56 -0.80
C ALA A 40 16.28 -18.07 -1.08
N ARG A 41 17.10 -18.81 -0.34
CA ARG A 41 17.43 -20.22 -0.62
C ARG A 41 16.66 -21.20 0.25
N ARG A 42 16.11 -20.74 1.38
CA ARG A 42 15.42 -21.61 2.35
C ARG A 42 13.91 -21.38 2.33
N PRO A 43 13.09 -22.44 2.48
CA PRO A 43 11.66 -22.27 2.74
C PRO A 43 11.44 -21.41 3.99
N GLY A 44 10.52 -20.45 3.93
CA GLY A 44 10.24 -19.54 5.06
C GLY A 44 11.24 -18.39 5.24
N GLU A 45 12.22 -18.22 4.35
CA GLU A 45 13.13 -17.09 4.43
C GLU A 45 12.38 -15.77 4.20
N LEU A 46 12.53 -14.85 5.15
CA LEU A 46 11.93 -13.52 5.14
C LEU A 46 13.04 -12.48 5.07
N ARG A 47 12.90 -11.51 4.16
CA ARG A 47 13.78 -10.34 4.07
C ARG A 47 12.94 -9.08 4.14
N ASN A 48 13.30 -8.18 5.06
CA ASN A 48 12.72 -6.84 5.12
C ASN A 48 13.46 -5.94 4.12
N LEU A 49 12.71 -5.26 3.27
CA LEU A 49 13.25 -4.26 2.35
C LEU A 49 13.24 -2.88 3.04
N GLU A 50 14.34 -2.14 2.96
CA GLU A 50 14.58 -0.89 3.69
C GLU A 50 13.93 0.34 3.03
N PHE A 51 12.69 0.21 2.55
CA PHE A 51 11.97 1.34 1.97
C PHE A 51 11.41 2.26 3.06
N THR A 52 11.73 3.55 2.98
CA THR A 52 11.23 4.58 3.91
C THR A 52 10.10 5.40 3.31
N TRP A 53 9.20 5.88 4.18
CA TRP A 53 8.10 6.78 3.80
C TRP A 53 8.65 8.15 3.33
N PRO A 54 8.19 8.71 2.20
CA PRO A 54 8.64 10.02 1.74
C PRO A 54 7.99 11.18 2.50
N GLU A 55 6.80 10.97 3.09
CA GLU A 55 6.09 11.96 3.89
C GLU A 55 6.04 11.51 5.37
N GLU A 56 5.17 12.08 6.22
CA GLU A 56 4.89 11.49 7.56
C GLU A 56 3.57 10.70 7.49
N PRO A 57 3.35 9.62 8.27
CA PRO A 57 2.12 8.81 8.20
C PRO A 57 0.82 9.60 8.41
N LYS A 58 0.88 10.71 9.15
CA LYS A 58 -0.25 11.63 9.38
C LYS A 58 -0.65 12.44 8.14
N ASN A 59 0.28 12.62 7.21
CA ASN A 59 0.11 13.39 5.98
C ASN A 59 -0.29 12.50 4.79
N ALA A 60 -0.13 11.18 4.94
CA ALA A 60 -0.48 10.15 3.98
C ALA A 60 -1.97 10.17 3.58
N LYS A 61 -2.31 10.93 2.53
CA LYS A 61 -3.69 10.97 2.01
C LYS A 61 -3.94 9.75 1.11
N TRP A 62 -4.54 8.71 1.68
CA TRP A 62 -4.91 7.52 0.91
C TRP A 62 -6.26 7.66 0.20
N GLN A 63 -7.18 8.46 0.74
CA GLN A 63 -8.48 8.71 0.11
C GLN A 63 -8.37 9.76 -0.99
N PRO A 64 -9.05 9.56 -2.13
CA PRO A 64 -9.23 10.62 -3.10
C PRO A 64 -9.84 11.87 -2.46
N PRO A 65 -9.44 13.08 -2.90
CA PRO A 65 -10.08 14.32 -2.44
C PRO A 65 -11.53 14.42 -2.95
N GLU A 66 -11.86 13.71 -4.03
CA GLU A 66 -13.22 13.60 -4.53
C GLU A 66 -14.06 12.65 -3.67
N MET A 67 -15.30 13.06 -3.42
CA MET A 67 -16.30 12.23 -2.76
C MET A 67 -16.58 10.96 -3.57
N SER A 68 -16.68 9.81 -2.90
CA SER A 68 -17.08 8.55 -3.54
C SER A 68 -18.42 8.73 -4.30
N PRO A 69 -18.58 8.17 -5.52
CA PRO A 69 -19.81 8.29 -6.29
C PRO A 69 -21.07 7.87 -5.53
N LEU A 70 -20.96 6.86 -4.67
CA LEU A 70 -22.06 6.42 -3.81
C LEU A 70 -22.42 7.47 -2.76
N ILE A 71 -21.43 8.06 -2.09
CA ILE A 71 -21.67 9.13 -1.11
C ILE A 71 -22.32 10.33 -1.81
N LYS A 72 -21.87 10.65 -3.03
CA LYS A 72 -22.47 11.72 -3.85
C LYS A 72 -23.93 11.44 -4.17
N MET A 73 -24.28 10.20 -4.50
CA MET A 73 -25.66 9.79 -4.80
C MET A 73 -26.59 9.89 -3.59
N TYR A 74 -26.11 9.50 -2.41
CA TYR A 74 -26.91 9.47 -1.18
C TYR A 74 -26.70 10.67 -0.25
N LEU A 75 -26.09 11.75 -0.74
CA LEU A 75 -25.62 12.84 0.10
C LEU A 75 -26.75 13.49 0.92
N GLU A 76 -27.91 13.68 0.31
CA GLU A 76 -29.08 14.29 0.97
C GLU A 76 -29.69 13.38 2.03
N GLU A 77 -29.77 12.08 1.76
CA GLU A 77 -30.24 11.07 2.73
C GLU A 77 -29.30 10.98 3.94
N ILE A 78 -27.98 10.96 3.70
CA ILE A 78 -26.96 10.96 4.75
C ILE A 78 -27.07 12.23 5.62
N ARG A 79 -27.32 13.39 5.01
CA ARG A 79 -27.51 14.66 5.72
C ARG A 79 -28.79 14.68 6.54
N ALA A 80 -29.88 14.12 6.02
CA ALA A 80 -31.16 14.02 6.73
C ALA A 80 -31.04 13.11 7.96
N ALA A 81 -30.40 11.94 7.81
CA ALA A 81 -30.18 10.98 8.91
C ALA A 81 -29.29 11.53 10.04
N ARG A 82 -28.42 12.52 9.76
CA ARG A 82 -27.56 13.17 10.76
C ARG A 82 -28.27 14.25 11.59
N ARG A 83 -29.45 14.71 11.16
CA ARG A 83 -30.22 15.78 11.81
C ARG A 83 -31.36 15.27 12.70
N GLY A 84 -31.72 13.99 12.60
CA GLY A 84 -32.65 13.31 13.49
C GLY A 84 -31.92 12.54 14.58
#